data_AF-A0A9W4DT38-F1
#
_entry.id   AF-A0A9W4DT38-F1
#
_cell.length_a   1.000
_cell.length_b   1.000
_cell.length_c   1.000
_cell.angle_alpha   90.00
_cell.angle_beta   90.00
_cell.angle_gamma   90.00
#
_symmetry.space_group_name_H-M   'P 1'
#
loop_
_entity.id
_entity.type
_entity.pdbx_description
1 polymer ?
#
loop_
_entity_poly.entity_id
_entity_poly.type
_entity_poly.pdbx_seq_one_letter_code
_entity_poly.pdbx_strand_id
1 'polypeptide(L)'
;MTMRRFIRFTQDPIALEKMLRLFQSFAHLFSVNNLLSPANVPWHIMQQQFSLGRRYLRFFRFTESFAQAYDSYFNLNGVEAALVSGKWSFYGLYLACESLCLLDAMQIWETVWAKWVIVEGYKFWSFSLVCSISWGVRKLWKFLETRSSGTGKKQKPSQVKTKILAVSIRIVIDGLDLVTPGMVLGWLPLSANILGLTAAMSTILSLILIWNHID
;
A
#
# COMPACT_ATOMS: atom_id res chain seq x y z
N MET A 1 -7.48 -18.19 -22.25
CA MET A 1 -8.11 -16.89 -21.94
C MET A 1 -7.12 -16.06 -21.13
N THR A 2 -5.99 -15.68 -21.73
CA THR A 2 -4.76 -15.41 -20.94
C THR A 2 -3.98 -14.20 -21.43
N MET A 3 -3.80 -14.01 -22.73
CA MET A 3 -3.01 -12.90 -23.27
C MET A 3 -3.67 -11.52 -23.10
N ARG A 4 -4.98 -11.41 -23.36
CA ARG A 4 -5.72 -10.14 -23.17
C ARG A 4 -5.74 -9.66 -21.71
N ARG A 5 -5.87 -10.60 -20.76
CA ARG A 5 -5.80 -10.28 -19.32
C ARG A 5 -4.42 -9.80 -18.92
N PHE A 6 -3.38 -10.47 -19.43
CA PHE A 6 -1.99 -10.04 -19.20
C PHE A 6 -1.74 -8.64 -19.77
N ILE A 7 -2.21 -8.33 -20.98
CA ILE A 7 -2.06 -6.99 -21.57
C ILE A 7 -2.76 -5.92 -20.71
N ARG A 8 -4.01 -6.16 -20.28
CA ARG A 8 -4.72 -5.23 -19.39
C ARG A 8 -3.99 -5.02 -18.08
N PHE A 9 -3.46 -6.10 -17.52
CA PHE A 9 -2.69 -6.06 -16.28
C PHE A 9 -1.41 -5.25 -16.43
N THR A 10 -0.65 -5.43 -17.51
CA THR A 10 0.60 -4.67 -17.72
C THR A 10 0.36 -3.21 -18.10
N GLN A 11 -0.81 -2.88 -18.63
CA GLN A 11 -1.24 -1.51 -18.93
C GLN A 11 -1.76 -0.76 -17.70
N ASP A 12 -2.17 -1.45 -16.63
CA ASP A 12 -2.65 -0.81 -15.41
C ASP A 12 -1.45 -0.27 -14.60
N PRO A 13 -1.35 1.06 -14.39
CA PRO A 13 -0.26 1.64 -13.62
C PRO A 13 -0.21 1.14 -12.18
N ILE A 14 -1.35 0.78 -11.59
CA ILE A 14 -1.44 0.26 -10.23
C ILE A 14 -0.80 -1.13 -10.15
N ALA A 15 -1.11 -1.99 -11.12
CA ALA A 15 -0.57 -3.33 -11.21
C ALA A 15 0.95 -3.31 -11.47
N LEU A 16 1.40 -2.43 -12.37
CA LEU A 16 2.82 -2.24 -12.68
C LEU A 16 3.60 -1.74 -11.45
N GLU A 17 3.07 -0.78 -10.69
CA GLU A 17 3.67 -0.31 -9.44
C GLU A 17 3.87 -1.45 -8.43
N LYS A 18 2.89 -2.36 -8.31
CA LYS A 18 2.98 -3.52 -7.41
C LYS A 18 3.97 -4.57 -7.90
N MET A 19 4.10 -4.80 -9.20
CA MET A 19 5.16 -5.63 -9.77
C MET A 19 6.55 -5.06 -9.45
N LEU A 20 6.74 -3.75 -9.62
CA LEU A 20 8.00 -3.09 -9.25
C LEU A 20 8.28 -3.24 -7.75
N ARG A 21 7.25 -3.19 -6.88
CA ARG A 21 7.43 -3.36 -5.44
C ARG A 21 7.84 -4.80 -5.10
N LEU A 22 7.33 -5.77 -5.83
CA LEU A 22 7.73 -7.17 -5.71
C LEU A 22 9.20 -7.35 -6.12
N PHE A 23 9.61 -6.84 -7.28
CA PHE A 23 11.02 -6.91 -7.71
C PHE A 23 11.96 -6.18 -6.75
N GLN A 24 11.53 -5.03 -6.22
CA GLN A 24 12.27 -4.32 -5.18
C GLN A 24 12.43 -5.17 -3.91
N SER A 25 11.38 -5.88 -3.47
CA SER A 25 11.46 -6.73 -2.28
C SER A 25 12.41 -7.91 -2.47
N PHE A 26 12.44 -8.52 -3.65
CA PHE A 26 13.43 -9.56 -3.97
C PHE A 26 14.85 -9.00 -4.01
N ALA A 27 15.06 -7.86 -4.67
CA ALA A 27 16.35 -7.17 -4.71
C ALA A 27 16.87 -6.89 -3.29
N HIS A 28 15.98 -6.45 -2.39
CA HIS A 28 16.30 -6.21 -1.00
C HIS A 28 16.75 -7.49 -0.28
N LEU A 29 16.02 -8.59 -0.45
CA LEU A 29 16.38 -9.86 0.18
C LEU A 29 17.73 -10.40 -0.30
N PHE A 30 18.04 -10.26 -1.60
CA PHE A 30 19.34 -10.64 -2.12
C PHE A 30 20.46 -9.72 -1.60
N SER A 31 20.21 -8.42 -1.47
CA SER A 31 21.15 -7.46 -0.89
C SER A 31 21.47 -7.78 0.58
N VAL A 32 20.45 -8.00 1.40
CA VAL A 32 20.63 -8.27 2.85
C VAL A 32 21.29 -9.62 3.11
N ASN A 33 21.00 -10.65 2.29
CA ASN A 33 21.66 -11.95 2.46
C ASN A 33 23.12 -11.98 1.96
N ASN A 34 23.54 -11.00 1.16
CA ASN A 34 24.89 -10.93 0.59
C ASN A 34 25.71 -9.75 1.13
N LEU A 35 25.39 -9.23 2.32
CA LEU A 35 26.00 -8.00 2.89
C LEU A 35 27.54 -7.95 2.84
N LEU A 36 28.21 -9.08 3.06
CA LEU A 36 29.67 -9.20 3.11
C LEU A 36 30.32 -9.38 1.72
N SER A 37 29.52 -9.67 0.70
CA SER A 37 30.01 -9.95 -0.65
C SER A 37 29.96 -8.67 -1.51
N PRO A 38 30.97 -8.42 -2.37
CA PRO A 38 30.89 -7.34 -3.36
C PRO A 38 29.68 -7.48 -4.30
N ALA A 39 29.10 -8.68 -4.40
CA ALA A 39 27.87 -8.94 -5.13
C ALA A 39 26.62 -8.22 -4.57
N ASN A 40 26.67 -7.62 -3.37
CA ASN A 40 25.58 -6.81 -2.80
C ASN A 40 25.27 -5.55 -3.63
N VAL A 41 26.31 -4.85 -4.10
CA VAL A 41 26.19 -3.50 -4.67
C VAL A 41 25.16 -3.43 -5.82
N PRO A 42 25.17 -4.35 -6.80
CA PRO A 42 24.16 -4.34 -7.87
C PRO A 42 22.72 -4.55 -7.37
N TRP A 43 22.51 -5.42 -6.38
CA TRP A 43 21.18 -5.66 -5.82
C TRP A 43 20.63 -4.42 -5.11
N HIS A 44 21.49 -3.72 -4.39
CA HIS A 44 21.13 -2.46 -3.73
C HIS A 44 20.76 -1.37 -4.74
N ILE A 45 21.56 -1.21 -5.81
CA ILE A 45 21.26 -0.26 -6.90
C ILE A 45 19.93 -0.63 -7.56
N MET A 46 19.72 -1.90 -7.87
CA MET A 46 18.47 -2.38 -8.49
C MET A 46 17.26 -2.09 -7.60
N GLN A 47 17.37 -2.27 -6.28
CA GLN A 47 16.33 -1.91 -5.33
C GLN A 47 16.00 -0.41 -5.38
N GLN A 48 17.01 0.46 -5.42
CA GLN A 48 16.84 1.91 -5.51
C GLN A 48 16.14 2.32 -6.82
N GLN A 49 16.54 1.73 -7.95
CA GLN A 49 15.93 2.01 -9.26
C GLN A 49 14.46 1.60 -9.30
N PHE A 50 14.10 0.42 -8.77
CA PHE A 50 12.70 0.03 -8.68
C PHE A 50 11.89 0.91 -7.74
N SER A 51 12.49 1.34 -6.62
CA SER A 51 11.85 2.28 -5.70
C SER A 51 11.54 3.62 -6.38
N LEU A 52 12.48 4.13 -7.16
CA LEU A 52 12.35 5.37 -7.93
C LEU A 52 11.30 5.24 -9.04
N GLY A 53 11.29 4.11 -9.77
CA GLY A 53 10.25 3.81 -10.76
C GLY A 53 8.84 3.85 -10.17
N ARG A 54 8.64 3.33 -8.96
CA ARG A 54 7.35 3.41 -8.25
C ARG A 54 6.96 4.83 -7.84
N ARG A 55 7.92 5.71 -7.59
CA ARG A 55 7.64 7.12 -7.28
C ARG A 55 7.11 7.86 -8.49
N TYR A 56 7.68 7.62 -9.67
CA TYR A 56 7.18 8.22 -10.90
C TYR A 56 5.72 7.86 -11.20
N LEU A 57 5.35 6.59 -11.03
CA LEU A 57 3.96 6.14 -11.24
C LEU A 57 2.97 6.78 -10.25
N ARG A 58 3.44 7.23 -9.09
CA ARG A 58 2.60 7.83 -8.04
C ARG A 58 2.63 9.35 -8.01
N PHE A 59 3.45 10.01 -8.84
CA PHE A 59 3.78 11.42 -8.69
C PHE A 59 2.56 12.35 -8.58
N PHE A 60 1.52 12.13 -9.39
CA PHE A 60 0.28 12.91 -9.33
C PHE A 60 -0.88 12.23 -8.59
N ARG A 61 -0.70 11.00 -8.09
CA ARG A 61 -1.79 10.24 -7.44
C ARG A 61 -2.23 10.81 -6.09
N PHE A 62 -1.49 11.77 -5.55
CA PHE A 62 -1.94 12.52 -4.37
C PHE A 62 -3.22 13.31 -4.66
N THR A 63 -3.43 13.81 -5.88
CA THR A 63 -4.64 14.57 -6.25
C THR A 63 -5.87 13.68 -6.24
N GLU A 64 -5.77 12.47 -6.78
CA GLU A 64 -6.81 11.45 -6.72
C GLU A 64 -7.16 11.09 -5.27
N SER A 65 -6.14 10.97 -4.42
CA SER A 65 -6.32 10.66 -3.00
C SER A 65 -7.08 11.78 -2.28
N PHE A 66 -6.74 13.04 -2.54
CA PHE A 66 -7.48 14.18 -1.96
C PHE A 66 -8.90 14.29 -2.52
N ALA A 67 -9.11 14.01 -3.80
CA ALA A 67 -10.45 13.96 -4.40
C ALA A 67 -11.32 12.88 -3.73
N GLN A 68 -10.77 11.70 -3.47
CA GLN A 68 -11.47 10.62 -2.77
C GLN A 68 -11.75 10.96 -1.31
N ALA A 69 -10.84 11.68 -0.64
CA ALA A 69 -11.06 12.17 0.71
C ALA A 69 -12.24 13.15 0.77
N TYR A 70 -12.29 14.09 -0.19
CA TYR A 70 -13.38 15.05 -0.35
C TYR A 70 -14.71 14.32 -0.59
N ASP A 71 -14.77 13.45 -1.59
CA ASP A 71 -15.98 12.70 -1.93
C ASP A 71 -16.52 11.88 -0.76
N SER A 72 -15.62 11.19 -0.05
CA SER A 72 -15.97 10.39 1.13
C SER A 72 -16.48 11.23 2.30
N TYR A 73 -16.02 12.47 2.43
CA TYR A 73 -16.47 13.36 3.50
C TYR A 73 -17.91 13.86 3.26
N PHE A 74 -18.29 14.11 2.01
CA PHE A 74 -19.62 14.60 1.67
C PHE A 74 -20.66 13.49 1.46
N ASN A 75 -20.25 12.32 0.94
CA ASN A 75 -21.19 11.25 0.58
C ASN A 75 -21.43 10.23 1.69
N LEU A 76 -20.53 10.13 2.68
CA LEU A 76 -20.65 9.19 3.78
C LEU A 76 -21.06 9.92 5.06
N ASN A 77 -21.54 9.18 6.05
CA ASN A 77 -22.03 9.74 7.30
C ASN A 77 -21.24 9.27 8.53
N GLY A 78 -21.09 10.17 9.50
CA GLY A 78 -20.55 9.89 10.83
C GLY A 78 -19.12 9.32 10.82
N VAL A 79 -18.90 8.25 11.60
CA VAL A 79 -17.57 7.63 11.78
C VAL A 79 -17.02 7.03 10.48
N GLU A 80 -17.89 6.60 9.57
CA GLU A 80 -17.49 6.07 8.26
C GLU A 80 -16.88 7.16 7.39
N ALA A 81 -17.49 8.35 7.34
CA ALA A 81 -16.93 9.51 6.65
C ALA A 81 -15.55 9.87 7.22
N ALA A 82 -15.44 9.99 8.55
CA ALA A 82 -14.18 10.37 9.21
C ALA A 82 -13.03 9.37 8.95
N LEU A 83 -13.30 8.06 9.02
CA LEU A 83 -12.26 7.04 8.81
C LEU A 83 -11.84 6.96 7.34
N VAL A 84 -12.79 7.04 6.40
CA VAL A 84 -12.48 6.94 4.97
C VAL A 84 -11.84 8.23 4.45
N SER A 85 -12.36 9.41 4.83
CA SER A 85 -11.74 10.69 4.47
C SER A 85 -10.36 10.84 5.11
N GLY A 86 -10.19 10.44 6.37
CA GLY A 86 -8.91 10.42 7.07
C GLY A 86 -7.88 9.53 6.37
N LYS A 87 -8.27 8.29 6.03
CA LYS A 87 -7.41 7.36 5.26
C LYS A 87 -6.85 8.03 4.00
N TRP A 88 -7.73 8.60 3.17
CA TRP A 88 -7.33 9.17 1.89
C TRP A 88 -6.58 10.50 2.04
N SER A 89 -6.91 11.31 3.04
CA SER A 89 -6.21 12.57 3.34
C SER A 89 -4.77 12.31 3.76
N PHE A 90 -4.55 11.41 4.73
CA PHE A 90 -3.21 11.07 5.18
C PHE A 90 -2.39 10.36 4.10
N TYR A 91 -3.03 9.53 3.28
CA TYR A 91 -2.36 8.90 2.14
C TYR A 91 -1.95 9.95 1.08
N GLY A 92 -2.82 10.90 0.79
CA GLY A 92 -2.54 12.02 -0.11
C GLY A 92 -1.37 12.87 0.39
N LEU A 93 -1.33 13.20 1.68
CA LEU A 93 -0.21 13.93 2.28
C LEU A 93 1.11 13.16 2.17
N TYR A 94 1.11 11.84 2.43
CA TYR A 94 2.28 11.00 2.21
C TYR A 94 2.79 11.07 0.77
N LEU A 95 1.89 10.90 -0.20
CA LEU A 95 2.25 10.96 -1.62
C LEU A 95 2.76 12.35 -2.02
N ALA A 96 2.17 13.43 -1.50
CA ALA A 96 2.64 14.79 -1.72
C ALA A 96 4.07 14.99 -1.18
N CYS A 97 4.35 14.54 0.04
CA CYS A 97 5.70 14.56 0.62
C CYS A 97 6.71 13.77 -0.23
N GLU A 98 6.31 12.58 -0.72
CA GLU A 98 7.16 11.75 -1.58
C GLU A 98 7.44 12.42 -2.94
N SER A 99 6.43 13.08 -3.52
CA SER A 99 6.58 13.85 -4.77
C SER A 99 7.48 15.07 -4.59
N LEU A 100 7.39 15.79 -3.46
CA LEU A 100 8.28 16.92 -3.15
C LEU A 100 9.74 16.48 -3.04
N CYS A 101 9.99 15.28 -2.51
CA CYS A 101 11.34 14.74 -2.33
C CYS A 101 11.81 13.90 -3.54
N LEU A 102 11.12 13.97 -4.68
CA LEU A 102 11.48 13.18 -5.86
C LEU A 102 12.82 13.62 -6.47
N LEU A 103 13.06 14.92 -6.56
CA LEU A 103 14.31 15.48 -7.11
C LEU A 103 15.54 15.10 -6.27
N ASP A 104 15.36 15.06 -4.95
CA ASP A 104 16.36 14.58 -4.00
C ASP A 104 16.63 13.08 -4.20
N ALA A 105 15.56 12.29 -4.38
CA ALA A 105 15.67 10.86 -4.65
C ALA A 105 16.36 10.53 -5.99
N MET A 106 16.30 11.44 -6.96
CA MET A 106 17.01 11.32 -8.24
C MET A 106 18.49 11.73 -8.14
N GLN A 107 18.93 12.28 -7.00
CA GLN A 107 20.29 12.82 -6.80
C GLN A 107 20.62 13.97 -7.76
N ILE A 108 19.59 14.67 -8.28
CA ILE A 108 19.78 15.85 -9.13
C ILE A 108 19.90 17.10 -8.27
N TRP A 109 19.04 17.21 -7.25
CA TRP A 109 19.01 18.34 -6.33
C TRP A 109 18.86 17.83 -4.90
N GLU A 110 19.99 17.62 -4.25
CA GLU A 110 20.05 17.12 -2.87
C GLU A 110 19.73 18.23 -1.87
N THR A 111 18.83 17.95 -0.94
CA THR A 111 18.38 18.91 0.06
C THR A 111 18.39 18.33 1.46
N VAL A 112 18.82 19.13 2.43
CA VAL A 112 18.85 18.73 3.85
C VAL A 112 17.44 18.52 4.43
N TRP A 113 16.44 19.24 3.90
CA TRP A 113 15.06 19.16 4.39
C TRP A 113 14.28 17.94 3.85
N ALA A 114 14.71 17.33 2.73
CA ALA A 114 14.03 16.16 2.16
C ALA A 114 13.98 14.99 3.15
N LYS A 115 15.05 14.78 3.92
CA LYS A 115 15.09 13.73 4.97
C LYS A 115 13.97 13.92 5.99
N TRP A 116 13.75 15.16 6.44
CA TRP A 116 12.69 15.50 7.40
C TRP A 116 11.30 15.30 6.79
N VAL A 117 11.08 15.80 5.58
CA VAL A 117 9.79 15.69 4.89
C VAL A 117 9.42 14.23 4.59
N ILE A 118 10.39 13.39 4.21
CA ILE A 118 10.18 11.96 4.01
C ILE A 118 9.76 11.28 5.33
N VAL A 119 10.42 11.59 6.45
CA VAL A 119 10.09 11.04 7.76
C VAL A 119 8.66 11.40 8.17
N GLU A 120 8.25 12.67 8.02
CA GLU A 120 6.86 13.08 8.27
C GLU A 120 5.87 12.39 7.32
N GLY A 121 6.26 12.21 6.05
CA GLY A 121 5.50 11.43 5.08
C GLY A 121 5.22 10.00 5.56
N TYR A 122 6.23 9.31 6.09
CA TYR A 122 6.05 7.95 6.63
C TYR A 122 5.11 7.91 7.84
N LYS A 123 5.06 8.97 8.67
CA LYS A 123 4.06 9.08 9.74
C LYS A 123 2.65 9.21 9.17
N PHE A 124 2.43 10.08 8.19
CA PHE A 124 1.12 10.19 7.54
C PHE A 124 0.69 8.87 6.89
N TRP A 125 1.61 8.16 6.23
CA TRP A 125 1.29 6.85 5.69
C TRP A 125 0.85 5.86 6.77
N SER A 126 1.55 5.86 7.93
CA SER A 126 1.16 5.01 9.07
C SER A 126 -0.26 5.33 9.59
N PHE A 127 -0.61 6.62 9.72
CA PHE A 127 -1.95 7.03 10.16
C PHE A 127 -3.03 6.65 9.15
N SER A 128 -2.74 6.77 7.85
CA SER A 128 -3.64 6.31 6.79
C SER A 128 -3.96 4.81 6.91
N LEU A 129 -2.93 3.98 7.17
CA LEU A 129 -3.10 2.54 7.35
C LEU A 129 -3.95 2.22 8.60
N VAL A 130 -3.74 2.92 9.71
CA VAL A 130 -4.56 2.75 10.93
C VAL A 130 -6.03 3.10 10.67
N CYS A 131 -6.30 4.19 9.95
CA CYS A 131 -7.67 4.52 9.52
C CYS A 131 -8.26 3.44 8.60
N SER A 132 -7.47 2.91 7.67
CA SER A 132 -7.88 1.85 6.74
C SER A 132 -8.23 0.55 7.47
N ILE A 133 -7.41 0.12 8.42
CA ILE A 133 -7.65 -1.07 9.24
C ILE A 133 -8.91 -0.87 10.09
N SER A 134 -9.03 0.28 10.77
CA SER A 134 -10.21 0.61 11.60
C SER A 134 -11.49 0.57 10.78
N TRP A 135 -11.46 1.11 9.55
CA TRP A 135 -12.56 1.04 8.61
C TRP A 135 -12.89 -0.40 8.19
N GLY A 136 -11.86 -1.21 7.87
CA GLY A 136 -12.02 -2.62 7.52
C GLY A 136 -12.65 -3.46 8.64
N VAL A 137 -12.19 -3.27 9.88
CA VAL A 137 -12.72 -3.98 11.07
C VAL A 137 -14.18 -3.61 11.30
N ARG A 138 -14.55 -2.33 11.23
CA ARG A 138 -15.96 -1.90 11.33
C ARG A 138 -16.84 -2.51 10.25
N LYS A 139 -16.32 -2.61 9.02
CA LYS A 139 -17.03 -3.28 7.91
C LYS A 139 -17.24 -4.77 8.19
N LEU A 140 -16.24 -5.47 8.73
CA LEU A 140 -16.37 -6.86 9.15
C LEU A 140 -17.40 -7.04 10.28
N TRP A 141 -17.39 -6.17 11.30
CA TRP A 141 -18.38 -6.21 12.39
C TRP A 141 -19.81 -6.03 11.88
N LYS A 142 -20.07 -5.03 11.02
CA LYS A 142 -21.39 -4.85 10.39
C LYS A 142 -21.85 -6.10 9.62
N PHE A 143 -20.94 -6.78 8.91
CA PHE A 143 -21.27 -8.03 8.21
C PHE A 143 -21.60 -9.18 9.16
N LEU A 144 -20.91 -9.29 10.29
CA LEU A 144 -21.18 -10.30 11.32
C LEU A 144 -22.53 -10.05 12.02
N GLU A 145 -22.82 -8.81 12.40
CA GLU A 145 -24.10 -8.40 12.98
C GLU A 145 -25.27 -8.73 12.05
N THR A 146 -25.15 -8.34 10.77
CA THR A 146 -26.18 -8.60 9.75
C THR A 146 -26.45 -10.10 9.54
N ARG A 147 -25.43 -10.94 9.76
CA ARG A 147 -25.57 -12.40 9.68
C ARG A 147 -26.28 -12.98 10.90
N SER A 148 -26.04 -12.41 12.07
CA SER A 148 -26.67 -12.82 13.34
C SER A 148 -28.13 -12.38 13.46
N SER A 149 -28.50 -11.23 12.88
CA SER A 149 -29.82 -10.64 13.05
C SER A 149 -30.92 -11.26 12.16
N GLY A 150 -30.60 -12.25 11.31
CA GLY A 150 -31.56 -12.98 10.47
C GLY A 150 -32.35 -12.13 9.45
N THR A 151 -32.08 -10.82 9.38
CA THR A 151 -32.92 -9.81 8.70
C THR A 151 -32.37 -9.37 7.34
N GLY A 152 -31.32 -10.04 6.83
CA GLY A 152 -30.66 -9.68 5.59
C GLY A 152 -31.37 -10.18 4.33
N LYS A 153 -31.58 -9.27 3.36
CA LYS A 153 -31.93 -9.56 1.95
C LYS A 153 -31.22 -10.83 1.44
N LYS A 154 -31.94 -11.70 0.69
CA LYS A 154 -31.44 -12.94 0.04
C LYS A 154 -30.24 -12.66 -0.90
N GLN A 155 -29.05 -12.42 -0.36
CA GLN A 155 -27.80 -12.50 -1.12
C GLN A 155 -27.30 -13.94 -1.09
N LYS A 156 -26.78 -14.42 -2.23
CA LYS A 156 -26.21 -15.77 -2.32
C LYS A 156 -25.07 -15.90 -1.28
N PRO A 157 -25.06 -16.97 -0.45
CA PRO A 157 -24.09 -17.13 0.63
C PRO A 157 -22.63 -17.16 0.15
N SER A 158 -22.39 -17.55 -1.11
CA SER A 158 -21.07 -17.52 -1.74
C SER A 158 -20.52 -16.10 -1.91
N GLN A 159 -21.35 -15.14 -2.35
CA GLN A 159 -20.91 -13.76 -2.60
C GLN A 159 -20.55 -13.01 -1.31
N VAL A 160 -21.27 -13.28 -0.22
CA VAL A 160 -20.99 -12.68 1.09
C VAL A 160 -19.64 -13.16 1.63
N LYS A 161 -19.36 -14.47 1.53
CA LYS A 161 -18.06 -15.04 1.92
C LYS A 161 -16.91 -14.41 1.14
N THR A 162 -17.05 -14.23 -0.17
CA THR A 162 -16.02 -13.59 -1.00
C THR A 162 -15.76 -12.14 -0.58
N LYS A 163 -16.81 -11.36 -0.26
CA LYS A 163 -16.66 -9.98 0.22
C LYS A 163 -15.95 -9.91 1.57
N ILE A 164 -16.32 -10.76 2.52
CA ILE A 164 -15.66 -10.85 3.85
C ILE A 164 -14.19 -11.23 3.68
N LEU A 165 -13.90 -12.22 2.82
CA LEU A 165 -12.53 -12.64 2.53
C LEU A 165 -11.71 -11.49 1.93
N ALA A 166 -12.26 -10.77 0.94
CA ALA A 166 -11.57 -9.64 0.32
C ALA A 166 -11.26 -8.53 1.32
N VAL A 167 -12.20 -8.18 2.21
CA VAL A 167 -11.95 -7.19 3.29
C VAL A 167 -10.90 -7.70 4.26
N SER A 168 -10.94 -8.97 4.65
CA SER A 168 -9.98 -9.58 5.58
C SER A 168 -8.57 -9.58 5.00
N ILE A 169 -8.41 -10.00 3.72
CA ILE A 169 -7.12 -9.94 3.02
C ILE A 169 -6.61 -8.50 2.97
N ARG A 170 -7.49 -7.51 2.74
CA ARG A 170 -7.09 -6.11 2.72
C ARG A 170 -6.55 -5.62 4.08
N ILE A 171 -7.20 -6.01 5.18
CA ILE A 171 -6.72 -5.69 6.54
C ILE A 171 -5.35 -6.33 6.78
N VAL A 172 -5.14 -7.59 6.36
CA VAL A 172 -3.85 -8.27 6.48
C VAL A 172 -2.78 -7.54 5.66
N ILE A 173 -3.08 -7.12 4.43
CA ILE A 173 -2.16 -6.34 3.60
C ILE A 173 -1.80 -5.01 4.28
N ASP A 174 -2.81 -4.26 4.74
CA ASP A 174 -2.58 -2.96 5.39
C ASP A 174 -1.77 -3.13 6.70
N GLY A 175 -1.95 -4.25 7.43
CA GLY A 175 -1.16 -4.60 8.61
C GLY A 175 0.29 -4.97 8.29
N LEU A 176 0.53 -5.74 7.22
CA LEU A 176 1.89 -6.03 6.74
C LEU A 176 2.59 -4.75 6.26
N ASP A 177 1.85 -3.86 5.60
CA ASP A 177 2.37 -2.58 5.13
C ASP A 177 2.76 -1.66 6.29
N LEU A 178 2.11 -1.78 7.47
CA LEU A 178 2.42 -1.00 8.67
C LEU A 178 3.82 -1.29 9.24
N VAL A 179 4.39 -2.46 8.93
CA VAL A 179 5.78 -2.79 9.30
C VAL A 179 6.77 -1.83 8.63
N THR A 180 6.49 -1.39 7.40
CA THR A 180 7.41 -0.52 6.64
C THR A 180 7.60 0.84 7.29
N PRO A 181 6.56 1.66 7.56
CA PRO A 181 6.75 2.92 8.26
C PRO A 181 7.23 2.69 9.70
N GLY A 182 6.80 1.61 10.39
CA GLY A 182 7.28 1.29 11.73
C GLY A 182 8.80 1.07 11.80
N MET A 183 9.37 0.39 10.80
CA MET A 183 10.81 0.20 10.66
C MET A 183 11.54 1.49 10.31
N VAL A 184 11.03 2.25 9.33
CA VAL A 184 11.68 3.51 8.88
C VAL A 184 11.67 4.57 9.98
N LEU A 185 10.61 4.64 10.78
CA LEU A 185 10.49 5.57 11.90
C LEU A 185 11.23 5.09 13.16
N GLY A 186 11.78 3.87 13.16
CA GLY A 186 12.46 3.29 14.32
C GLY A 186 11.54 2.85 15.45
N TRP A 187 10.23 2.73 15.21
CA TRP A 187 9.25 2.24 16.19
C TRP A 187 9.37 0.73 16.42
N LEU A 188 9.83 -0.01 15.41
CA LEU A 188 10.00 -1.46 15.45
C LEU A 188 11.47 -1.81 15.23
N PRO A 189 12.16 -2.47 16.17
CA PRO A 189 13.54 -2.92 15.99
C PRO A 189 13.59 -4.32 15.36
N LEU A 190 13.03 -4.49 14.15
CA LEU A 190 13.09 -5.78 13.42
C LEU A 190 14.33 -5.85 12.52
N SER A 191 14.62 -7.03 11.99
CA SER A 191 15.70 -7.20 11.01
C SER A 191 15.27 -6.76 9.60
N ALA A 192 16.23 -6.33 8.78
CA ALA A 192 15.99 -5.93 7.39
C ALA A 192 15.39 -7.08 6.54
N ASN A 193 15.71 -8.33 6.87
CA ASN A 193 15.12 -9.51 6.22
C ASN A 193 13.59 -9.56 6.41
N ILE A 194 13.09 -9.25 7.61
CA ILE A 194 11.64 -9.25 7.88
C ILE A 194 10.95 -8.17 7.05
N LEU A 195 11.59 -7.01 6.86
CA LEU A 195 11.05 -5.94 6.02
C LEU A 195 10.91 -6.40 4.56
N GLY A 196 11.91 -7.09 4.01
CA GLY A 196 11.85 -7.64 2.65
C GLY A 196 10.75 -8.70 2.50
N LEU A 197 10.63 -9.63 3.46
CA LEU A 197 9.60 -10.67 3.44
C LEU A 197 8.19 -10.09 3.55
N THR A 198 7.95 -9.19 4.50
CA THR A 198 6.63 -8.56 4.70
C THR A 198 6.21 -7.73 3.49
N ALA A 199 7.15 -7.02 2.86
CA ALA A 199 6.92 -6.31 1.61
C ALA A 199 6.60 -7.26 0.44
N ALA A 200 7.27 -8.41 0.34
CA ALA A 200 6.97 -9.43 -0.67
C ALA A 200 5.59 -10.07 -0.46
N MET A 201 5.25 -10.42 0.78
CA MET A 201 3.94 -11.04 1.11
C MET A 201 2.77 -10.09 0.83
N SER A 202 2.87 -8.84 1.30
CA SER A 202 1.83 -7.81 1.06
C SER A 202 1.62 -7.53 -0.44
N THR A 203 2.70 -7.51 -1.22
CA THR A 203 2.63 -7.30 -2.67
C THR A 203 2.03 -8.48 -3.42
N ILE A 204 2.45 -9.71 -3.13
CA ILE A 204 1.88 -10.91 -3.75
C ILE A 204 0.37 -10.97 -3.50
N LEU A 205 -0.05 -10.76 -2.25
CA LEU A 205 -1.48 -10.73 -1.91
C LEU A 205 -2.22 -9.62 -2.66
N SER A 206 -1.62 -8.42 -2.75
CA SER A 206 -2.20 -7.31 -3.52
C SER A 206 -2.33 -7.64 -5.00
N LEU A 207 -1.32 -8.30 -5.59
CA LEU A 207 -1.32 -8.69 -7.00
C LEU A 207 -2.37 -9.75 -7.29
N ILE A 208 -2.53 -10.75 -6.42
CA ILE A 208 -3.58 -11.77 -6.54
C ILE A 208 -4.96 -11.12 -6.48
N LEU A 209 -5.17 -10.15 -5.57
CA LEU A 209 -6.44 -9.42 -5.50
C LEU A 209 -6.74 -8.65 -6.79
N ILE A 210 -5.75 -7.92 -7.32
CA ILE A 210 -5.91 -7.17 -8.58
C ILE A 210 -6.19 -8.12 -9.73
N TRP A 211 -5.44 -9.21 -9.84
CA TRP A 211 -5.60 -10.21 -10.88
C TRP A 211 -7.00 -10.84 -10.88
N ASN A 212 -7.53 -11.16 -9.69
CA ASN A 212 -8.89 -11.71 -9.55
C ASN A 212 -10.00 -10.71 -9.87
N HIS A 213 -9.69 -9.40 -9.88
CA HIS A 213 -10.64 -8.34 -10.22
C HIS A 213 -10.61 -7.95 -11.71
N ILE A 214 -9.62 -8.41 -12.48
CA ILE A 214 -9.52 -8.12 -13.92
C ILE A 214 -10.24 -9.24 -14.70
N ASP A 215 -11.41 -8.89 -15.24
CA ASP A 215 -12.22 -9.77 -16.10
C ASP A 215 -11.62 -9.99 -17.50
#